data_AF-A0AB34JMC8-F1
#
_entry.id   AF-A0AB34JMC8-F1
#
_cell.length_a   1.000
_cell.length_b   1.000
_cell.length_c   1.000
_cell.angle_alpha   90.00
_cell.angle_beta   90.00
_cell.angle_gamma   90.00
#
_symmetry.space_group_name_H-M   'P 1'
#
loop_
_entity.id
_entity.type
_entity.pdbx_description
1 polymer ?
#
loop_
_entity_poly.entity_id
_entity_poly.type
_entity_poly.pdbx_seq_one_letter_code
_entity_poly.pdbx_strand_id
1 'polypeptide(L)'
;MDLRKRPAPAAPSEHEKQGALAKRAAIEVLQGKHNGRARDAAEAIGVRRHSLVTYYVKLWRGTELGEALAEEAPAVATPIAETRAEVPSSSVSPVLPPVPKEVEKKSKQEIRRWMIAQGARLVEAGECSYRIAVELVRSSYGIDVSLGTMHACVRSPGLELAPRGRPQVLPQEFTDRMVQWICAKRALKFPVFRDEVLAVANRILIGTTYLQKFKHHMLDVSWYYRMLKNYEHIIGTANQRPLEIDRARWATAENIKGWYDMLAQILVDANIARRNPDYDPSASLTS
;
A
#
# COMPACT_ATOMS: atom_id res chain seq x y z
N MET A 1 19.79 55.86 16.05
CA MET A 1 19.52 54.43 15.83
C MET A 1 18.16 54.31 15.16
N ASP A 2 18.14 54.23 13.83
CA ASP A 2 16.88 54.10 13.07
C ASP A 2 16.34 52.68 13.20
N LEU A 3 15.20 52.54 13.87
CA LEU A 3 14.43 51.30 13.91
C LEU A 3 13.92 51.01 12.50
N ARG A 4 14.60 50.12 11.78
CA ARG A 4 14.14 49.60 10.49
C ARG A 4 12.74 49.02 10.66
N LYS A 5 11.73 49.70 10.12
CA LYS A 5 10.35 49.19 10.03
C LYS A 5 10.39 47.81 9.39
N ARG A 6 9.88 46.79 10.10
CA ARG A 6 9.71 45.46 9.53
C ARG A 6 8.79 45.57 8.30
N PRO A 7 9.17 44.96 7.16
CA PRO A 7 8.28 44.91 6.02
C PRO A 7 6.97 44.23 6.42
N ALA A 8 5.85 44.75 5.89
CA ALA A 8 4.54 44.16 6.12
C ALA A 8 4.54 42.69 5.69
N PRO A 9 3.85 41.79 6.42
CA PRO A 9 3.76 40.39 6.02
C PRO A 9 3.14 40.30 4.63
N ALA A 10 3.75 39.46 3.78
CA ALA A 10 3.22 39.18 2.45
C ALA A 10 1.80 38.63 2.56
N ALA A 11 0.94 39.04 1.62
CA ALA A 11 -0.43 38.53 1.57
C ALA A 11 -0.41 36.99 1.45
N PRO A 12 -1.26 36.26 2.20
CA PRO A 12 -1.29 34.81 2.14
C PRO A 12 -1.63 34.34 0.73
N SER A 13 -0.94 33.30 0.30
CA SER A 13 -1.16 32.66 -0.99
C SER A 13 -2.58 32.10 -1.08
N GLU A 14 -3.12 31.97 -2.30
CA GLU A 14 -4.44 31.35 -2.52
C GLU A 14 -4.53 29.93 -1.92
N HIS A 15 -3.42 29.20 -1.90
CA HIS A 15 -3.34 27.88 -1.30
C HIS A 15 -3.52 27.92 0.23
N GLU A 16 -2.90 28.88 0.91
CA GLU A 16 -3.05 29.07 2.36
C GLU A 16 -4.48 29.50 2.72
N LYS A 17 -5.08 30.38 1.92
CA LYS A 17 -6.49 30.77 2.09
C LYS A 17 -7.43 29.55 1.97
N GLN A 18 -7.25 28.73 0.93
CA GLN A 18 -8.04 27.50 0.76
C GLN A 18 -7.80 26.49 1.89
N GLY A 19 -6.57 26.41 2.41
CA GLY A 19 -6.25 25.60 3.59
C GLY A 19 -6.98 26.07 4.86
N ALA A 20 -7.03 27.37 5.10
CA ALA A 20 -7.76 27.95 6.23
C ALA A 20 -9.28 27.73 6.12
N LEU A 21 -9.86 27.91 4.92
CA LEU A 21 -11.27 27.64 4.67
C LEU A 21 -11.61 26.16 4.86
N ALA A 22 -10.76 25.25 4.39
CA ALA A 22 -10.95 23.80 4.55
C ALA A 22 -10.91 23.37 6.03
N LYS A 23 -10.03 23.97 6.83
CA LYS A 23 -9.98 23.76 8.29
C LYS A 23 -11.29 24.23 8.95
N ARG A 24 -11.78 25.40 8.59
CA ARG A 24 -13.06 25.93 9.09
C ARG A 24 -14.24 25.00 8.74
N ALA A 25 -14.29 24.51 7.50
CA ALA A 25 -15.33 23.56 7.07
C ALA A 25 -15.25 22.24 7.83
N ALA A 26 -14.05 21.75 8.13
CA ALA A 26 -13.87 20.52 8.91
C ALA A 26 -14.38 20.68 10.35
N ILE A 27 -14.21 21.86 10.96
CA ILE A 27 -14.78 22.18 12.28
C ILE A 27 -16.31 22.09 12.23
N GLU A 28 -16.96 22.71 11.24
CA GLU A 28 -18.43 22.65 11.12
C GLU A 28 -18.98 21.23 10.92
N VAL A 29 -18.21 20.36 10.25
CA VAL A 29 -18.55 18.94 10.11
C VAL A 29 -18.43 18.21 11.45
N LEU A 30 -17.37 18.46 12.22
CA LEU A 30 -17.17 17.85 13.54
C LEU A 30 -18.20 18.33 14.56
N GLN A 31 -18.66 19.57 14.45
CA GLN A 31 -19.76 20.15 15.24
C GLN A 31 -21.15 19.65 14.82
N GLY A 32 -21.25 18.77 13.82
CA GLY A 32 -22.52 18.20 13.39
C GLY A 32 -23.42 19.11 12.53
N LYS A 33 -23.00 20.34 12.18
CA LYS A 33 -23.82 21.32 11.43
C LYS A 33 -24.28 20.83 10.06
N HIS A 34 -23.51 19.93 9.44
CA HIS A 34 -23.77 19.42 8.08
C HIS A 34 -24.03 17.90 8.04
N ASN A 35 -24.63 17.32 9.09
CA ASN A 35 -24.91 15.87 9.18
C ASN A 35 -23.68 14.98 8.89
N GLY A 36 -22.48 15.44 9.26
CA GLY A 36 -21.22 14.74 8.98
C GLY A 36 -20.78 14.75 7.51
N ARG A 37 -21.45 15.48 6.60
CA ARG A 37 -21.14 15.52 5.17
C ARG A 37 -20.15 16.64 4.84
N ALA A 38 -18.91 16.25 4.53
CA ALA A 38 -17.83 17.18 4.18
C ALA A 38 -18.07 17.98 2.88
N ARG A 39 -18.92 17.47 1.98
CA ARG A 39 -19.27 18.17 0.73
C ARG A 39 -20.10 19.41 1.00
N ASP A 40 -21.13 19.26 1.83
CA ASP A 40 -22.11 20.31 2.13
C ASP A 40 -21.41 21.46 2.88
N ALA A 41 -20.51 21.14 3.82
CA ALA A 41 -19.66 22.11 4.50
C ALA A 41 -18.65 22.81 3.56
N ALA A 42 -18.09 22.08 2.60
CA ALA A 42 -17.16 22.67 1.62
C ALA A 42 -17.87 23.67 0.70
N GLU A 43 -19.09 23.36 0.28
CA GLU A 43 -19.92 24.24 -0.55
C GLU A 43 -20.35 25.50 0.22
N ALA A 44 -20.80 25.34 1.46
CA ALA A 44 -21.21 26.45 2.32
C ALA A 44 -20.09 27.47 2.58
N ILE A 45 -18.83 27.01 2.69
CA ILE A 45 -17.66 27.87 3.00
C ILE A 45 -16.88 28.28 1.75
N GLY A 46 -17.21 27.75 0.57
CA GLY A 46 -16.52 28.08 -0.69
C GLY A 46 -15.15 27.41 -0.83
N VAL A 47 -14.97 26.21 -0.28
CA VAL A 47 -13.76 25.40 -0.44
C VAL A 47 -13.80 24.69 -1.78
N ARG A 48 -12.81 24.96 -2.66
CA ARG A 48 -12.79 24.40 -4.02
C ARG A 48 -12.74 22.86 -4.07
N ARG A 49 -12.17 22.23 -3.05
CA ARG A 49 -11.96 20.77 -2.98
C ARG A 49 -12.44 20.21 -1.64
N HIS A 50 -13.61 19.58 -1.63
CA HIS A 50 -14.15 18.90 -0.44
C HIS A 50 -13.23 17.81 0.12
N SER A 51 -12.31 17.25 -0.69
CA SER A 51 -11.32 16.27 -0.23
C SER A 51 -10.36 16.83 0.83
N LEU A 52 -10.09 18.14 0.82
CA LEU A 52 -9.30 18.81 1.87
C LEU A 52 -10.06 18.83 3.20
N VAL A 53 -11.38 19.04 3.17
CA VAL A 53 -12.24 18.98 4.36
C VAL A 53 -12.25 17.56 4.93
N THR A 54 -12.43 16.54 4.08
CA THR A 54 -12.38 15.13 4.50
C THR A 54 -11.03 14.76 5.13
N TYR A 55 -9.92 15.30 4.59
CA TYR A 55 -8.59 15.10 5.16
C TYR A 55 -8.49 15.63 6.59
N TYR A 56 -8.89 16.88 6.84
CA TYR A 56 -8.84 17.46 8.19
C TYR A 56 -9.80 16.80 9.17
N VAL A 57 -11.01 16.44 8.74
CA VAL A 57 -11.95 15.68 9.58
C VAL A 57 -11.34 14.34 10.01
N LYS A 58 -10.67 13.61 9.10
CA LYS A 58 -9.97 12.37 9.46
C LYS A 58 -8.77 12.59 10.35
N LEU A 59 -8.03 13.68 10.13
CA LEU A 59 -6.85 14.02 10.90
C LEU A 59 -7.17 14.37 12.36
N TRP A 60 -8.32 15.02 12.60
CA TRP A 60 -8.70 15.50 13.93
C TRP A 60 -9.67 14.58 14.67
N ARG A 61 -10.43 13.73 13.97
CA ARG A 61 -11.36 12.80 14.63
C ARG A 61 -10.61 11.85 15.56
N GLY A 62 -11.01 11.82 16.83
CA GLY A 62 -10.37 11.00 17.88
C GLY A 62 -9.07 11.59 18.43
N THR A 63 -8.81 12.88 18.20
CA THR A 63 -7.75 13.63 18.88
C THR A 63 -8.39 14.61 19.87
N GLU A 64 -7.66 15.00 20.91
CA GLU A 64 -8.12 15.99 21.91
C GLU A 64 -8.60 17.30 21.25
N LEU A 65 -7.90 17.73 20.19
CA LEU A 65 -8.31 18.89 19.40
C LEU A 65 -9.68 18.68 18.72
N GLY A 66 -9.91 17.50 18.14
CA GLY A 66 -11.18 17.19 17.49
C GLY A 66 -12.33 17.03 18.46
N GLU A 67 -12.06 16.53 19.67
CA GLU A 67 -13.04 16.40 20.76
C GLU A 67 -13.42 17.78 21.31
N ALA A 68 -12.43 18.64 21.61
CA ALA A 68 -12.67 20.02 22.05
C ALA A 68 -13.47 20.83 21.02
N LEU A 69 -13.17 20.68 19.72
CA LEU A 69 -13.91 21.34 18.64
C LEU A 69 -15.34 20.81 18.46
N ALA A 70 -15.59 19.55 18.81
CA ALA A 70 -16.93 18.96 18.79
C ALA A 70 -17.76 19.40 20.00
N GLU A 71 -17.14 19.60 21.16
CA GLU A 71 -17.80 20.09 22.40
C GLU A 71 -18.24 21.56 22.33
N GLU A 72 -17.54 22.41 21.57
CA GLU A 72 -17.95 23.81 21.35
C GLU A 72 -19.24 23.98 20.51
N ALA A 73 -19.86 22.88 20.06
CA ALA A 73 -21.11 22.95 19.32
C ALA A 73 -22.27 23.36 20.25
N PRO A 74 -23.08 24.39 19.91
CA PRO A 74 -24.32 24.66 20.64
C PRO A 74 -25.22 23.43 20.52
N ALA A 75 -25.76 22.97 21.65
CA ALA A 75 -26.65 21.81 21.74
C ALA A 75 -27.92 22.04 20.90
N VAL A 76 -27.87 21.66 19.62
CA VAL A 76 -29.03 21.71 18.72
C VAL A 76 -29.63 20.31 18.61
N ALA A 77 -30.81 20.21 19.23
CA ALA A 77 -31.96 19.34 18.95
C ALA A 77 -31.71 17.92 18.42
N THR A 78 -32.08 16.98 19.29
CA THR A 78 -32.42 15.57 19.10
C THR A 78 -33.01 15.24 17.71
N PRO A 79 -32.55 14.15 17.04
CA PRO A 79 -33.16 13.71 15.80
C PRO A 79 -34.54 13.06 16.05
N ILE A 80 -35.49 13.42 15.20
CA ILE A 80 -36.85 12.87 15.12
C ILE A 80 -36.75 11.38 14.78
N ALA A 81 -37.37 10.56 15.62
CA ALA A 81 -37.49 9.11 15.42
C ALA A 81 -38.33 8.81 14.16
N GLU A 82 -37.73 8.17 13.16
CA GLU A 82 -38.44 7.57 12.04
C GLU A 82 -39.11 6.27 12.47
N THR A 83 -40.45 6.29 12.46
CA THR A 83 -41.34 5.15 12.67
C THR A 83 -41.20 4.19 11.48
N ARG A 84 -40.45 3.10 11.65
CA ARG A 84 -40.35 2.03 10.65
C ARG A 84 -41.44 0.99 10.91
N ALA A 85 -42.39 0.92 9.98
CA ALA A 85 -43.45 -0.09 9.97
C ALA A 85 -42.86 -1.51 9.89
N GLU A 86 -43.31 -2.38 10.79
CA GLU A 86 -43.02 -3.81 10.78
C GLU A 86 -43.81 -4.49 9.64
N VAL A 87 -43.08 -5.10 8.72
CA VAL A 87 -43.62 -6.06 7.74
C VAL A 87 -43.36 -7.46 8.31
N PRO A 88 -44.34 -8.39 8.30
CA PRO A 88 -44.17 -9.71 8.87
C PRO A 88 -43.17 -10.54 8.04
N SER A 89 -41.98 -10.74 8.61
CA SER A 89 -40.88 -11.49 7.98
C SER A 89 -40.91 -12.95 8.39
N SER A 90 -41.62 -13.78 7.63
CA SER A 90 -41.35 -15.22 7.56
C SER A 90 -40.10 -15.43 6.70
N SER A 91 -38.92 -15.14 7.24
CA SER A 91 -37.66 -15.28 6.51
C SER A 91 -36.81 -16.40 7.11
N VAL A 92 -36.83 -17.57 6.48
CA VAL A 92 -35.74 -18.53 6.62
C VAL A 92 -34.48 -17.79 6.17
N SER A 93 -33.57 -17.48 7.10
CA SER A 93 -32.33 -16.79 6.76
C SER A 93 -31.51 -17.68 5.82
N PRO A 94 -31.11 -17.19 4.64
CA PRO A 94 -30.35 -17.99 3.70
C PRO A 94 -29.00 -18.36 4.32
N VAL A 95 -28.71 -19.66 4.37
CA VAL A 95 -27.49 -20.22 4.97
C VAL A 95 -26.54 -20.65 3.85
N LEU A 96 -25.29 -20.17 3.92
CA LEU A 96 -24.25 -20.59 2.98
C LEU A 96 -23.71 -22.00 3.34
N PRO A 97 -23.43 -22.85 2.34
CA PRO A 97 -22.89 -24.18 2.59
C PRO A 97 -21.44 -24.12 3.14
N PRO A 98 -21.02 -25.07 3.99
CA PRO A 98 -19.64 -25.17 4.42
C PRO A 98 -18.71 -25.47 3.24
N VAL A 99 -17.43 -25.08 3.36
CA VAL A 99 -16.42 -25.31 2.31
C VAL A 99 -16.16 -26.82 2.17
N PRO A 100 -16.31 -27.40 0.97
CA PRO A 100 -16.00 -28.81 0.76
C PRO A 100 -14.51 -29.08 0.92
N LYS A 101 -14.15 -30.23 1.53
CA LYS A 101 -12.74 -30.67 1.71
C LYS A 101 -11.94 -30.74 0.41
N GLU A 102 -12.62 -30.96 -0.72
CA GLU A 102 -11.99 -30.96 -2.06
C GLU A 102 -11.53 -29.56 -2.48
N VAL A 103 -12.28 -28.53 -2.10
CA VAL A 103 -11.96 -27.13 -2.37
C VAL A 103 -10.82 -26.67 -1.44
N GLU A 104 -10.77 -27.14 -0.20
CA GLU A 104 -9.70 -26.81 0.75
C GLU A 104 -8.30 -27.21 0.27
N LYS A 105 -8.19 -28.22 -0.60
CA LYS A 105 -6.91 -28.65 -1.20
C LYS A 105 -6.44 -27.73 -2.34
N LYS A 106 -7.28 -26.80 -2.80
CA LYS A 106 -6.98 -25.89 -3.91
C LYS A 106 -6.19 -24.67 -3.46
N SER A 107 -5.77 -23.84 -4.40
CA SER A 107 -5.09 -22.59 -4.08
C SER A 107 -6.00 -21.65 -3.27
N LYS A 108 -5.41 -20.79 -2.44
CA LYS A 108 -6.15 -19.77 -1.65
C LYS A 108 -7.06 -18.90 -2.51
N GLN A 109 -6.69 -18.66 -3.77
CA GLN A 109 -7.49 -17.87 -4.70
C GLN A 109 -8.73 -18.64 -5.17
N GLU A 110 -8.60 -19.94 -5.47
CA GLU A 110 -9.72 -20.79 -5.89
C GLU A 110 -10.73 -21.00 -4.75
N ILE A 111 -10.25 -21.21 -3.52
CA ILE A 111 -11.12 -21.30 -2.33
C ILE A 111 -11.95 -20.03 -2.20
N ARG A 112 -11.30 -18.86 -2.29
CA ARG A 112 -11.96 -17.56 -2.22
C ARG A 112 -12.97 -17.37 -3.35
N ARG A 113 -12.63 -17.75 -4.58
CA ARG A 113 -13.54 -17.67 -5.75
C ARG A 113 -14.80 -18.50 -5.50
N TRP A 114 -14.62 -19.73 -4.99
CA TRP A 114 -15.73 -20.62 -4.66
C TRP A 114 -16.66 -20.00 -3.59
N MET A 115 -16.10 -19.45 -2.52
CA MET A 115 -16.87 -18.79 -1.44
C MET A 115 -17.69 -17.60 -1.96
N ILE A 116 -17.10 -16.76 -2.81
CA ILE A 116 -17.80 -15.62 -3.42
C ILE A 116 -18.89 -16.10 -4.37
N ALA A 117 -18.64 -17.17 -5.14
CA ALA A 117 -19.62 -17.74 -6.06
C ALA A 117 -20.85 -18.29 -5.33
N GLN A 118 -20.71 -18.86 -4.11
CA GLN A 118 -21.88 -19.28 -3.32
C GLN A 118 -22.76 -18.08 -2.93
N GLY A 119 -22.15 -16.97 -2.51
CA GLY A 119 -22.89 -15.72 -2.25
C GLY A 119 -23.60 -15.19 -3.50
N ALA A 120 -22.94 -15.24 -4.65
CA ALA A 120 -23.52 -14.81 -5.92
C ALA A 120 -24.73 -15.66 -6.34
N ARG A 121 -24.67 -16.99 -6.12
CA ARG A 121 -25.77 -17.91 -6.40
C ARG A 121 -27.04 -17.60 -5.61
N LEU A 122 -26.90 -17.22 -4.33
CA LEU A 122 -28.06 -16.82 -3.50
C LEU A 122 -28.74 -15.55 -4.04
N VAL A 123 -27.95 -14.61 -4.58
CA VAL A 123 -28.49 -13.39 -5.21
C VAL A 123 -29.16 -13.72 -6.54
N GLU A 124 -28.55 -14.58 -7.35
CA GLU A 124 -29.10 -15.03 -8.63
C GLU A 124 -30.43 -15.80 -8.46
N ALA A 125 -30.54 -16.61 -7.40
CA ALA A 125 -31.76 -17.30 -7.01
C ALA A 125 -32.85 -16.35 -6.45
N GLY A 126 -32.54 -15.07 -6.25
CA GLY A 126 -33.47 -14.09 -5.68
C GLY A 126 -33.74 -14.25 -4.18
N GLU A 127 -32.97 -15.08 -3.49
CA GLU A 127 -33.16 -15.38 -2.06
C GLU A 127 -32.69 -14.21 -1.17
N CYS A 128 -31.72 -13.42 -1.64
CA CYS A 128 -31.24 -12.27 -0.88
C CYS A 128 -30.75 -11.12 -1.76
N SER A 129 -30.67 -9.93 -1.15
CA SER A 129 -30.07 -8.75 -1.79
C SER A 129 -28.53 -8.85 -1.80
N TYR A 130 -27.89 -8.12 -2.72
CA TYR A 130 -26.43 -8.06 -2.82
C TYR A 130 -25.71 -7.69 -1.51
N ARG A 131 -26.30 -6.81 -0.69
CA ARG A 131 -25.70 -6.41 0.60
C ARG A 131 -25.73 -7.57 1.61
N ILE A 132 -26.86 -8.25 1.69
CA ILE A 132 -27.04 -9.42 2.57
C ILE A 132 -26.08 -10.54 2.14
N ALA A 133 -25.94 -10.80 0.84
CA ALA A 133 -25.00 -11.81 0.34
C ALA A 133 -23.53 -11.50 0.71
N VAL A 134 -23.13 -10.23 0.63
CA VAL A 134 -21.77 -9.80 1.04
C VAL A 134 -21.56 -9.99 2.54
N GLU A 135 -22.54 -9.64 3.37
CA GLU A 135 -22.48 -9.84 4.81
C GLU A 135 -22.43 -11.32 5.17
N LEU A 136 -23.26 -12.15 4.53
CA LEU A 136 -23.26 -13.60 4.71
C LEU A 136 -21.91 -14.23 4.35
N VAL A 137 -21.34 -13.86 3.19
CA VAL A 137 -20.01 -14.36 2.79
C VAL A 137 -18.94 -13.91 3.80
N ARG A 138 -19.03 -12.68 4.31
CA ARG A 138 -18.10 -12.18 5.33
C ARG A 138 -18.25 -12.91 6.65
N SER A 139 -19.48 -13.15 7.13
CA SER A 139 -19.73 -13.82 8.41
C SER A 139 -19.44 -15.31 8.35
N SER A 140 -19.83 -15.99 7.27
CA SER A 140 -19.70 -17.45 7.13
C SER A 140 -18.28 -17.88 6.78
N TYR A 141 -17.55 -17.09 5.98
CA TYR A 141 -16.21 -17.48 5.50
C TYR A 141 -15.08 -16.57 5.96
N GLY A 142 -15.37 -15.45 6.65
CA GLY A 142 -14.34 -14.51 7.11
C GLY A 142 -13.65 -13.72 5.99
N ILE A 143 -14.23 -13.68 4.78
CA ILE A 143 -13.65 -12.99 3.62
C ILE A 143 -14.31 -11.64 3.40
N ASP A 144 -13.50 -10.59 3.29
CA ASP A 144 -13.98 -9.30 2.85
C ASP A 144 -14.20 -9.25 1.33
N VAL A 145 -15.45 -8.97 0.93
CA VAL A 145 -15.91 -8.87 -0.46
C VAL A 145 -16.53 -7.50 -0.65
N SER A 146 -16.19 -6.82 -1.76
CA SER A 146 -16.82 -5.54 -2.08
C SER A 146 -18.14 -5.77 -2.80
N LEU A 147 -19.10 -4.85 -2.64
CA LEU A 147 -20.39 -4.92 -3.32
C LEU A 147 -20.22 -4.99 -4.86
N GLY A 148 -19.29 -4.22 -5.41
CA GLY A 148 -18.98 -4.25 -6.85
C GLY A 148 -18.44 -5.60 -7.33
N THR A 149 -17.65 -6.29 -6.48
CA THR A 149 -17.20 -7.66 -6.77
C THR A 149 -18.38 -8.62 -6.82
N MET A 150 -19.32 -8.51 -5.89
CA MET A 150 -20.53 -9.35 -5.89
C MET A 150 -21.38 -9.12 -7.14
N HIS A 151 -21.61 -7.85 -7.51
CA HIS A 151 -22.30 -7.51 -8.76
C HIS A 151 -21.61 -8.10 -9.99
N ALA A 152 -20.28 -8.03 -10.07
CA ALA A 152 -19.53 -8.60 -11.18
C ALA A 152 -19.65 -10.13 -11.23
N CYS A 153 -19.58 -10.81 -10.09
CA CYS A 153 -19.74 -12.27 -10.02
C CYS A 153 -21.15 -12.73 -10.42
N VAL A 154 -22.19 -12.02 -10.01
CA VAL A 154 -23.58 -12.34 -10.42
C VAL A 154 -23.78 -12.09 -11.91
N ARG A 155 -23.25 -11.00 -12.46
CA ARG A 155 -23.37 -10.69 -13.89
C ARG A 155 -22.60 -11.66 -14.78
N SER A 156 -21.48 -12.19 -14.29
CA SER A 156 -20.61 -13.07 -15.06
C SER A 156 -20.10 -14.20 -14.15
N PRO A 157 -20.90 -15.26 -13.95
CA PRO A 157 -20.50 -16.42 -13.17
C PRO A 157 -19.24 -17.05 -13.78
N GLY A 158 -18.19 -17.20 -12.98
CA GLY A 158 -16.91 -17.75 -13.44
C GLY A 158 -15.93 -16.73 -14.00
N LEU A 159 -16.26 -15.43 -14.01
CA LEU A 159 -15.28 -14.39 -14.31
C LEU A 159 -14.12 -14.50 -13.31
N GLU A 160 -12.91 -14.65 -13.83
CA GLU A 160 -11.72 -14.62 -12.99
C GLU A 160 -11.65 -13.27 -12.28
N LEU A 161 -11.80 -13.32 -10.96
CA LEU A 161 -11.60 -12.15 -10.14
C LEU A 161 -10.17 -11.66 -10.36
N ALA A 162 -10.05 -10.51 -11.00
CA ALA A 162 -8.77 -9.85 -11.15
C ALA A 162 -8.11 -9.77 -9.76
N PRO A 163 -6.82 -10.16 -9.64
CA PRO A 163 -6.14 -10.12 -8.37
C PRO A 163 -6.27 -8.71 -7.77
N ARG A 164 -6.63 -8.64 -6.47
CA ARG A 164 -6.74 -7.36 -5.76
C ARG A 164 -5.38 -6.66 -5.82
N GLY A 165 -5.32 -5.50 -6.47
CA GLY A 165 -4.13 -4.67 -6.53
C GLY A 165 -4.03 -3.89 -7.84
N ARG A 166 -3.06 -2.98 -7.92
CA ARG A 166 -2.71 -2.38 -9.22
C ARG A 166 -2.18 -3.49 -10.14
N PRO A 167 -2.72 -3.62 -11.37
CA PRO A 167 -2.20 -4.58 -12.33
C PRO A 167 -0.70 -4.36 -12.52
N GLN A 168 0.03 -5.44 -12.77
CA GLN A 168 1.46 -5.37 -13.04
C GLN A 168 1.65 -4.64 -14.38
N VAL A 169 2.26 -3.45 -14.30
CA VAL A 169 2.45 -2.57 -15.47
C VAL A 169 3.56 -3.10 -16.38
N LEU A 170 4.51 -3.84 -15.80
CA LEU A 170 5.67 -4.38 -16.48
C LEU A 170 5.40 -5.78 -17.03
N PRO A 171 6.00 -6.15 -18.17
CA PRO A 171 5.99 -7.51 -18.66
C PRO A 171 6.54 -8.49 -17.62
N GLN A 172 5.99 -9.69 -17.60
CA GLN A 172 6.45 -10.75 -16.72
C GLN A 172 7.93 -11.08 -17.00
N GLU A 173 8.32 -11.14 -18.28
CA GLU A 173 9.69 -11.37 -18.73
C GLU A 173 10.72 -10.40 -18.14
N PHE A 174 10.37 -9.12 -17.99
CA PHE A 174 11.23 -8.13 -17.34
C PHE A 174 11.51 -8.52 -15.89
N THR A 175 10.46 -8.94 -15.19
CA THR A 175 10.53 -9.32 -13.79
C THR A 175 11.34 -10.61 -13.64
N ASP A 176 11.13 -11.59 -14.53
CA ASP A 176 11.88 -12.84 -14.55
C ASP A 176 13.38 -12.61 -14.81
N ARG A 177 13.74 -11.71 -15.74
CA ARG A 177 15.14 -11.32 -15.99
C ARG A 177 15.79 -10.65 -14.79
N MET A 178 15.06 -9.78 -14.09
CA MET A 178 15.56 -9.18 -12.84
C MET A 178 15.80 -10.24 -11.77
N VAL A 179 14.88 -11.21 -11.62
CA VAL A 179 15.03 -12.31 -10.66
C VAL A 179 16.22 -13.19 -11.04
N GLN A 180 16.39 -13.54 -12.32
CA GLN A 180 17.57 -14.28 -12.81
C GLN A 180 18.88 -13.55 -12.49
N TRP A 181 18.93 -12.23 -12.70
CA TRP A 181 20.11 -11.42 -12.35
C TRP A 181 20.39 -11.42 -10.85
N ILE A 182 19.37 -11.30 -10.00
CA ILE A 182 19.49 -11.40 -8.54
C ILE A 182 20.05 -12.77 -8.15
N CYS A 183 19.47 -13.85 -8.70
CA CYS A 183 19.91 -15.22 -8.44
C CYS A 183 21.35 -15.45 -8.90
N ALA A 184 21.75 -14.91 -10.05
CA ALA A 184 23.12 -15.00 -10.54
C ALA A 184 24.11 -14.28 -9.63
N LYS A 185 23.80 -13.04 -9.19
CA LYS A 185 24.64 -12.33 -8.21
C LYS A 185 24.77 -13.11 -6.90
N ARG A 186 23.67 -13.68 -6.42
CA ARG A 186 23.66 -14.51 -5.20
C ARG A 186 24.44 -15.81 -5.35
N ALA A 187 24.42 -16.43 -6.53
CA ALA A 187 25.22 -17.62 -6.83
C ALA A 187 26.72 -17.31 -6.71
N LEU A 188 27.14 -16.11 -7.13
CA LEU A 188 28.48 -15.57 -6.94
C LEU A 188 28.75 -15.04 -5.51
N LYS A 189 27.85 -15.30 -4.54
CA LYS A 189 27.95 -14.81 -3.16
C LYS A 189 28.04 -13.29 -3.02
N PHE A 190 27.67 -12.53 -4.05
CA PHE A 190 27.63 -11.08 -3.94
C PHE A 190 26.39 -10.62 -3.16
N PRO A 191 26.53 -9.62 -2.27
CA PRO A 191 25.37 -8.95 -1.70
C PRO A 191 24.55 -8.30 -2.82
N VAL A 192 23.23 -8.37 -2.69
CA VAL A 192 22.28 -7.70 -3.59
C VAL A 192 21.47 -6.72 -2.75
N PHE A 193 21.80 -5.44 -2.87
CA PHE A 193 21.12 -4.38 -2.13
C PHE A 193 19.85 -3.94 -2.85
N ARG A 194 18.80 -3.60 -2.10
CA ARG A 194 17.55 -3.07 -2.66
C ARG A 194 17.79 -1.92 -3.65
N ASP A 195 18.59 -0.94 -3.24
CA ASP A 195 18.83 0.27 -4.03
C ASP A 195 19.56 -0.06 -5.33
N GLU A 196 20.41 -1.10 -5.33
CA GLU A 196 21.06 -1.62 -6.54
C GLU A 196 20.03 -2.27 -7.49
N VAL A 197 19.12 -3.12 -6.97
CA VAL A 197 18.05 -3.72 -7.77
C VAL A 197 17.20 -2.65 -8.43
N LEU A 198 16.82 -1.62 -7.66
CA LEU A 198 16.04 -0.49 -8.17
C LEU A 198 16.81 0.33 -9.20
N ALA A 199 18.10 0.59 -8.99
CA ALA A 199 18.95 1.32 -9.93
C ALA A 199 19.08 0.57 -11.27
N VAL A 200 19.34 -0.74 -11.22
CA VAL A 200 19.44 -1.59 -12.42
C VAL A 200 18.11 -1.66 -13.14
N ALA A 201 17.01 -1.91 -12.42
CA ALA A 201 15.67 -1.99 -13.01
C ALA A 201 15.27 -0.66 -13.67
N ASN A 202 15.49 0.47 -12.99
CA ASN A 202 15.24 1.79 -13.57
C ASN A 202 16.09 2.05 -14.81
N ARG A 203 17.38 1.68 -14.80
CA ARG A 203 18.28 1.82 -15.95
C ARG A 203 17.78 1.04 -17.16
N ILE A 204 17.28 -0.19 -16.97
CA ILE A 204 16.73 -1.01 -18.07
C ILE A 204 15.45 -0.36 -18.65
N LEU A 205 14.68 0.35 -17.83
CA LEU A 205 13.46 1.01 -18.28
C LEU A 205 13.70 2.36 -18.96
N ILE A 206 14.88 2.98 -18.84
CA ILE A 206 15.20 4.23 -19.52
C ILE A 206 15.02 4.05 -21.03
N GLY A 207 14.24 4.94 -21.64
CA GLY A 207 13.91 4.90 -23.08
C GLY A 207 12.77 3.96 -23.46
N THR A 208 12.19 3.20 -22.52
CA THR A 208 11.03 2.34 -22.79
C THR A 208 9.69 3.08 -22.58
N THR A 209 8.64 2.64 -23.28
CA THR A 209 7.28 3.17 -23.09
C THR A 209 6.70 2.84 -21.71
N TYR A 210 7.23 1.82 -21.03
CA TYR A 210 6.80 1.43 -19.70
C TYR A 210 7.14 2.48 -18.64
N LEU A 211 8.26 3.20 -18.80
CA LEU A 211 8.70 4.23 -17.84
C LEU A 211 7.67 5.34 -17.68
N GLN A 212 6.97 5.69 -18.76
CA GLN A 212 5.93 6.72 -18.77
C GLN A 212 4.70 6.34 -17.92
N LYS A 213 4.48 5.05 -17.66
CA LYS A 213 3.35 4.55 -16.87
C LYS A 213 3.59 4.66 -15.35
N PHE A 214 4.83 4.95 -14.93
CA PHE A 214 5.18 5.08 -13.52
C PHE A 214 5.16 6.53 -13.05
N LYS A 215 4.74 6.74 -11.80
CA LYS A 215 4.80 8.05 -11.16
C LYS A 215 6.27 8.46 -11.05
N HIS A 216 6.60 9.70 -11.42
CA HIS A 216 7.98 10.21 -11.45
C HIS A 216 8.92 9.50 -12.42
N HIS A 217 8.38 8.73 -13.38
CA HIS A 217 9.18 8.00 -14.37
C HIS A 217 10.23 7.08 -13.73
N MET A 218 9.90 6.46 -12.59
CA MET A 218 10.79 5.55 -11.87
C MET A 218 9.99 4.45 -11.15
N LEU A 219 10.59 3.27 -11.04
CA LEU A 219 10.18 2.23 -10.11
C LEU A 219 10.49 2.64 -8.69
N ASP A 220 9.52 2.42 -7.82
CA ASP A 220 9.60 2.72 -6.40
C ASP A 220 9.91 1.47 -5.56
N VAL A 221 10.14 1.72 -4.27
CA VAL A 221 10.37 0.68 -3.27
C VAL A 221 9.18 -0.29 -3.16
N SER A 222 7.96 0.19 -3.42
CA SER A 222 6.74 -0.63 -3.39
C SER A 222 6.76 -1.73 -4.45
N TRP A 223 7.26 -1.43 -5.67
CA TRP A 223 7.45 -2.42 -6.72
C TRP A 223 8.44 -3.51 -6.28
N TYR A 224 9.58 -3.12 -5.70
CA TYR A 224 10.61 -4.07 -5.25
C TYR A 224 10.06 -5.09 -4.25
N TYR A 225 9.37 -4.63 -3.20
CA TYR A 225 8.82 -5.55 -2.20
C TYR A 225 7.72 -6.45 -2.76
N ARG A 226 6.93 -5.96 -3.73
CA ARG A 226 5.93 -6.78 -4.41
C ARG A 226 6.60 -7.87 -5.25
N MET A 227 7.64 -7.52 -6.01
CA MET A 227 8.44 -8.49 -6.75
C MET A 227 9.04 -9.53 -5.81
N LEU A 228 9.70 -9.12 -4.72
CA LEU A 228 10.26 -10.06 -3.75
C LEU A 228 9.21 -11.02 -3.19
N LYS A 229 8.04 -10.51 -2.81
CA LYS A 229 6.95 -11.33 -2.30
C LYS A 229 6.46 -12.36 -3.33
N ASN A 230 6.34 -11.96 -4.59
CA ASN A 230 5.88 -12.85 -5.65
C ASN A 230 6.91 -13.96 -5.96
N TYR A 231 8.21 -13.70 -5.78
CA TYR A 231 9.31 -14.61 -6.10
C TYR A 231 10.05 -15.11 -4.86
N GLU A 232 9.41 -15.04 -3.68
CA GLU A 232 10.01 -15.42 -2.40
C GLU A 232 10.55 -16.85 -2.41
N HIS A 233 9.80 -17.75 -3.04
CA HIS A 233 10.13 -19.17 -3.23
C HIS A 233 11.37 -19.42 -4.11
N ILE A 234 11.71 -18.51 -5.01
CA ILE A 234 12.89 -18.61 -5.90
C ILE A 234 14.09 -17.90 -5.27
N ILE A 235 13.88 -16.66 -4.82
CA ILE A 235 14.96 -15.81 -4.33
C ILE A 235 15.50 -16.33 -3.00
N GLY A 236 14.65 -16.95 -2.16
CA GLY A 236 15.03 -17.42 -0.84
C GLY A 236 15.33 -16.24 0.09
N THR A 237 14.30 -15.75 0.79
CA THR A 237 14.42 -14.68 1.79
C THR A 237 14.89 -15.22 3.15
N ALA A 238 14.65 -16.50 3.44
CA ALA A 238 14.75 -17.07 4.79
C ALA A 238 16.18 -17.16 5.37
N ASN A 239 17.23 -17.21 4.54
CA ASN A 239 18.59 -17.54 5.02
C ASN A 239 19.68 -16.55 4.64
N GLN A 240 19.34 -15.44 3.98
CA GLN A 240 20.33 -14.43 3.64
C GLN A 240 20.07 -13.21 4.51
N ARG A 241 20.66 -13.23 5.71
CA ARG A 241 20.90 -11.99 6.45
C ARG A 241 21.52 -11.03 5.44
N PRO A 242 20.94 -9.84 5.21
CA PRO A 242 21.68 -8.86 4.45
C PRO A 242 23.07 -8.77 5.08
N LEU A 243 24.12 -8.67 4.25
CA LEU A 243 25.44 -8.24 4.71
C LEU A 243 25.39 -6.77 5.23
N GLU A 244 24.25 -6.35 5.78
CA GLU A 244 24.09 -5.35 6.81
C GLU A 244 24.78 -5.88 8.07
N ILE A 245 26.10 -6.02 8.01
CA ILE A 245 26.87 -5.35 9.04
C ILE A 245 26.31 -3.93 9.01
N ASP A 246 25.59 -3.55 10.07
CA ASP A 246 24.93 -2.26 10.22
C ASP A 246 25.81 -1.18 9.58
N ARG A 247 25.27 -0.28 8.75
CA ARG A 247 26.11 0.75 8.07
C ARG A 247 26.94 1.53 9.09
N ALA A 248 26.46 1.66 10.33
CA ALA A 248 27.23 2.21 11.44
C ALA A 248 28.54 1.46 11.73
N ARG A 249 28.56 0.13 11.54
CA ARG A 249 29.75 -0.72 11.66
C ARG A 249 30.70 -0.59 10.46
N TRP A 250 30.30 0.01 9.33
CA TRP A 250 31.22 0.29 8.22
C TRP A 250 32.07 1.55 8.49
N ALA A 251 31.89 2.23 9.62
CA ALA A 251 32.61 3.46 9.93
C ALA A 251 34.12 3.26 10.15
N THR A 252 34.56 2.04 10.47
CA THR A 252 35.97 1.73 10.76
C THR A 252 36.65 1.07 9.57
N ALA A 253 37.88 1.47 9.27
CA ALA A 253 38.70 0.88 8.20
C ALA A 253 38.84 -0.65 8.33
N GLU A 254 38.91 -1.18 9.55
CA GLU A 254 39.01 -2.61 9.84
C GLU A 254 37.79 -3.40 9.33
N ASN A 255 36.58 -2.91 9.59
CA ASN A 255 35.36 -3.55 9.11
C ASN A 255 35.20 -3.46 7.59
N ILE A 256 35.62 -2.34 6.98
CA ILE A 256 35.65 -2.19 5.52
C ILE A 256 36.64 -3.18 4.89
N LYS A 257 37.82 -3.37 5.49
CA LYS A 257 38.82 -4.33 5.04
C LYS A 257 38.25 -5.75 4.97
N GLY A 258 37.52 -6.20 6.00
CA GLY A 258 36.87 -7.52 5.99
C GLY A 258 35.90 -7.72 4.81
N TRP A 259 35.20 -6.67 4.39
CA TRP A 259 34.34 -6.72 3.20
C TRP A 259 35.15 -6.85 1.90
N TYR A 260 36.21 -6.05 1.74
CA TYR A 260 37.09 -6.14 0.57
C TYR A 260 37.82 -7.48 0.49
N ASP A 261 38.27 -8.03 1.62
CA ASP A 261 38.92 -9.34 1.69
C ASP A 261 37.97 -10.45 1.24
N MET A 262 36.71 -10.42 1.68
CA MET A 262 35.66 -11.35 1.22
C MET A 262 35.41 -11.22 -0.28
N LEU A 263 35.30 -9.98 -0.78
CA LEU A 263 35.07 -9.72 -2.20
C LEU A 263 36.26 -10.19 -3.06
N ALA A 264 37.49 -9.91 -2.62
CA ALA A 264 38.69 -10.35 -3.29
C ALA A 264 38.76 -11.88 -3.36
N GLN A 265 38.43 -12.58 -2.27
CA GLN A 265 38.38 -14.04 -2.25
C GLN A 265 37.35 -14.58 -3.24
N ILE A 266 36.13 -14.04 -3.24
CA ILE A 266 35.06 -14.44 -4.18
C ILE A 266 35.52 -14.28 -5.64
N LEU A 267 36.18 -13.16 -5.97
CA LEU A 267 36.65 -12.90 -7.34
C LEU A 267 37.77 -13.87 -7.77
N VAL A 268 38.63 -14.28 -6.83
CA VAL A 268 39.66 -15.28 -7.07
C VAL A 268 39.02 -16.67 -7.25
N ASP A 269 38.09 -17.05 -6.38
CA ASP A 269 37.40 -18.35 -6.44
C ASP A 269 36.58 -18.49 -7.74
N ALA A 270 36.01 -17.39 -8.23
CA ALA A 270 35.29 -17.35 -9.50
C ALA A 270 36.22 -17.33 -10.73
N ASN A 271 37.55 -17.37 -10.55
CA ASN A 271 38.57 -17.21 -11.60
C ASN A 271 38.42 -15.90 -12.42
N ILE A 272 37.85 -14.85 -11.82
CA ILE A 272 37.71 -13.52 -12.45
C ILE A 272 38.96 -12.69 -12.19
N ALA A 273 39.58 -12.84 -11.03
CA ALA A 273 40.76 -12.10 -10.61
C ALA A 273 41.89 -13.04 -10.15
N ARG A 274 43.12 -12.53 -10.11
CA ARG A 274 44.27 -13.18 -9.48
C ARG A 274 44.78 -12.34 -8.34
N ARG A 275 45.32 -12.96 -7.29
CA ARG A 275 45.95 -12.23 -6.18
C ARG A 275 47.19 -11.51 -6.71
N ASN A 276 47.34 -10.24 -6.31
CA ASN A 276 48.56 -9.49 -6.58
C ASN A 276 49.69 -10.06 -5.68
N PRO A 277 50.79 -10.60 -6.24
CA PRO A 277 51.89 -11.15 -5.44
C PRO A 277 52.59 -10.08 -4.60
N ASP A 278 52.52 -8.81 -5.01
CA ASP A 278 53.21 -7.69 -4.35
C ASP A 278 52.38 -7.08 -3.20
N TYR A 279 51.16 -7.57 -2.97
CA TYR A 279 50.31 -7.05 -1.90
C TYR A 279 50.64 -7.71 -0.56
N ASP A 280 51.25 -6.93 0.35
CA ASP A 280 51.50 -7.32 1.73
C ASP A 280 50.37 -6.80 2.65
N PRO A 281 49.52 -7.67 3.21
CA PRO A 281 48.44 -7.26 4.11
C PRO A 281 48.91 -6.76 5.48
N SER A 282 50.20 -6.96 5.81
CA SER A 282 50.82 -6.53 7.07
C SER A 282 51.53 -5.19 6.98
N ALA A 283 51.72 -4.66 5.77
CA ALA A 283 52.30 -3.35 5.57
C ALA A 283 51.34 -2.26 6.09
N SER A 284 51.62 -1.71 7.27
CA SER A 284 50.90 -0.56 7.79
C SER A 284 51.07 0.63 6.84
N LEU A 285 49.96 1.22 6.39
CA LEU A 285 49.93 2.52 5.71
C LEU A 285 50.47 3.59 6.66
N THR A 286 51.79 3.67 6.75
CA THR A 286 52.53 4.70 7.48
C THR A 286 52.77 5.83 6.50
N SER A 287 51.79 6.72 6.40
CA SER A 287 51.89 8.00 5.69
C SER A 287 51.34 9.10 6.58
#